data_AF-A0AAU9P4M5-F1
#
_entry.id   AF-A0AAU9P4M5-F1
#
_cell.length_a   1.000
_cell.length_b   1.000
_cell.length_c   1.000
_cell.angle_alpha   90.00
_cell.angle_beta   90.00
_cell.angle_gamma   90.00
#
_symmetry.space_group_name_H-M   'P 1'
#
loop_
_entity.id
_entity.type
_entity.pdbx_description
1 polymer ?
#
loop_
_entity_poly.entity_id
_entity_poly.type
_entity_poly.pdbx_seq_one_letter_code
_entity_poly.pdbx_strand_id
1 'polypeptide(L)'
;MGNFYSAGYDPLFYGHHANVDRMWKIWKGMNKRTHLDPTSADWLNASYVFYDENRELVRVYNRDCVDTRKMGYDYVRSDIPWMRNRPNPHPKKGKDGEKPAKTKMTVNDLNFPVRLNQTLEVRVNRPDKNSVKGTEKLAIEGIKYDCERFVKFDVIMNDPNNGVEVTPTDIEFLGSFSELPHGMVAERRMDETGSVLFPLKQRLEVLQAQNDDFIIVKIVPRAGCQDVTISEIKIVLDSVQDVPISEEVVLEPVDPSFE
;
A
#
# COMPACT_ATOMS: atom_id res chain seq x y z
N MET A 1 -15.73 -8.20 -13.90
CA MET A 1 -14.62 -7.91 -12.95
C MET A 1 -14.22 -6.43 -12.81
N GLY A 2 -14.27 -5.60 -13.86
CA GLY A 2 -13.73 -4.21 -13.80
C GLY A 2 -14.58 -3.15 -13.09
N ASN A 3 -15.69 -3.52 -12.44
CA ASN A 3 -16.52 -2.60 -11.65
C ASN A 3 -17.23 -3.40 -10.54
N PHE A 4 -17.32 -2.85 -9.32
CA PHE A 4 -17.89 -3.54 -8.16
C PHE A 4 -19.36 -3.94 -8.32
N TYR A 5 -20.21 -3.15 -8.98
CA TYR A 5 -21.64 -3.49 -9.10
C TYR A 5 -21.88 -4.77 -9.91
N SER A 6 -20.96 -5.11 -10.81
CA SER A 6 -21.08 -6.25 -11.74
C SER A 6 -20.03 -7.34 -11.53
N ALA A 7 -19.07 -7.14 -10.63
CA ALA A 7 -17.97 -8.07 -10.46
C ALA A 7 -18.44 -9.48 -10.05
N GLY A 8 -19.40 -9.57 -9.14
CA GLY A 8 -19.92 -10.85 -8.62
C GLY A 8 -20.72 -11.70 -9.62
N TYR A 9 -21.09 -11.17 -10.79
CA TYR A 9 -21.74 -11.97 -11.85
C TYR A 9 -20.74 -12.88 -12.60
N ASP A 10 -19.45 -12.63 -12.47
CA ASP A 10 -18.39 -13.48 -13.01
C ASP A 10 -17.88 -14.43 -11.92
N PRO A 11 -18.02 -15.77 -12.07
CA PRO A 11 -17.56 -16.73 -11.06
C PRO A 11 -16.07 -16.59 -10.69
N LEU A 12 -15.23 -16.07 -11.60
CA LEU A 12 -13.82 -15.83 -11.32
C LEU A 12 -13.60 -14.80 -10.19
N PHE A 13 -14.58 -13.94 -9.93
CA PHE A 13 -14.59 -13.01 -8.80
C PHE A 13 -14.28 -13.70 -7.47
N TYR A 14 -14.97 -14.82 -7.21
CA TYR A 14 -14.82 -15.55 -5.96
C TYR A 14 -13.45 -16.23 -5.86
N GLY A 15 -12.92 -16.74 -6.98
CA GLY A 15 -11.56 -17.30 -7.04
C GLY A 15 -10.47 -16.24 -6.82
N HIS A 16 -10.67 -15.04 -7.37
CA HIS A 16 -9.80 -13.89 -7.11
C HIS A 16 -9.84 -13.50 -5.62
N HIS A 17 -11.03 -13.33 -5.04
CA HIS A 17 -11.19 -12.95 -3.63
C HIS A 17 -10.71 -14.03 -2.65
N ALA A 18 -10.80 -15.32 -3.00
CA ALA A 18 -10.18 -16.38 -2.21
C ALA A 18 -8.66 -16.21 -2.11
N ASN A 19 -7.98 -15.82 -3.19
CA ASN A 19 -6.54 -15.56 -3.09
C ASN A 19 -6.23 -14.24 -2.37
N VAL A 20 -7.12 -13.24 -2.42
CA VAL A 20 -7.00 -12.01 -1.61
C VAL A 20 -7.13 -12.33 -0.11
N ASP A 21 -8.11 -13.15 0.28
CA ASP A 21 -8.26 -13.65 1.65
C ASP A 21 -7.02 -14.46 2.10
N ARG A 22 -6.50 -15.32 1.21
CA ARG A 22 -5.22 -16.01 1.43
C ARG A 22 -4.05 -15.03 1.67
N MET A 23 -4.02 -13.85 1.02
CA MET A 23 -2.97 -12.86 1.26
C MET A 23 -2.97 -12.34 2.70
N TRP A 24 -4.13 -12.19 3.33
CA TRP A 24 -4.21 -11.81 4.76
C TRP A 24 -3.53 -12.87 5.63
N LYS A 25 -3.82 -14.15 5.41
CA LYS A 25 -3.15 -15.25 6.12
C LYS A 25 -1.64 -15.26 5.90
N ILE A 26 -1.18 -15.09 4.66
CA ILE A 26 0.26 -15.06 4.34
C ILE A 26 0.92 -13.86 5.01
N TRP A 27 0.33 -12.67 4.92
CA TRP A 27 0.86 -11.44 5.51
C TRP A 27 1.11 -11.63 7.02
N LYS A 28 0.13 -12.14 7.77
CA LYS A 28 0.31 -12.48 9.20
C LYS A 28 1.41 -13.50 9.44
N GLY A 29 1.54 -14.48 8.55
CA GLY A 29 2.56 -15.52 8.60
C GLY A 29 3.99 -15.01 8.39
N MET A 30 4.19 -13.90 7.65
CA MET A 30 5.53 -13.38 7.36
C MET A 30 6.26 -12.84 8.58
N ASN A 31 5.53 -12.13 9.46
CA ASN A 31 6.10 -11.61 10.70
C ASN A 31 5.03 -11.50 11.78
N LYS A 32 4.88 -12.56 12.57
CA LYS A 32 3.88 -12.63 13.65
C LYS A 32 4.03 -11.57 14.74
N ARG A 33 5.18 -10.86 14.81
CA ARG A 33 5.41 -9.81 15.82
C ARG A 33 4.87 -8.45 15.39
N THR A 34 4.89 -8.16 14.09
CA THR A 34 4.55 -6.83 13.56
C THR A 34 3.33 -6.85 12.64
N HIS A 35 2.96 -8.00 12.08
CA HIS A 35 1.80 -8.16 11.21
C HIS A 35 0.62 -8.69 12.02
N LEU A 36 0.03 -7.80 12.81
CA LEU A 36 -1.06 -8.09 13.74
C LEU A 36 -2.41 -7.69 13.13
N ASP A 37 -3.46 -8.41 13.52
CA ASP A 37 -4.84 -8.02 13.20
C ASP A 37 -5.20 -6.69 13.90
N PRO A 38 -6.14 -5.89 13.34
CA PRO A 38 -6.62 -4.70 14.03
C PRO A 38 -7.28 -5.04 15.37
N THR A 39 -6.99 -4.24 16.39
CA THR A 39 -7.48 -4.46 17.77
C THR A 39 -8.47 -3.41 18.24
N SER A 40 -8.74 -2.38 17.44
CA SER A 40 -9.67 -1.32 17.82
C SER A 40 -11.08 -1.87 17.97
N ALA A 41 -11.79 -1.41 19.00
CA ALA A 41 -13.16 -1.82 19.25
C ALA A 41 -14.08 -1.48 18.07
N ASP A 42 -13.84 -0.34 17.39
CA ASP A 42 -14.61 0.07 16.21
C ASP A 42 -14.47 -0.92 15.06
N TRP A 43 -13.25 -1.42 14.81
CA TRP A 43 -13.03 -2.42 13.78
C TRP A 43 -13.63 -3.77 14.19
N LEU A 44 -13.37 -4.23 15.42
CA LEU A 44 -13.83 -5.53 15.92
C LEU A 44 -15.36 -5.65 16.03
N ASN A 45 -16.05 -4.53 16.28
CA ASN A 45 -17.50 -4.48 16.45
C ASN A 45 -18.26 -4.08 15.18
N ALA A 46 -17.57 -3.71 14.11
CA ALA A 46 -18.20 -3.56 12.80
C ALA A 46 -18.86 -4.89 12.39
N SER A 47 -20.09 -4.78 11.87
CA SER A 47 -20.92 -5.95 11.56
C SER A 47 -21.61 -5.82 10.22
N TYR A 48 -21.87 -6.97 9.62
CA TYR A 48 -22.53 -7.12 8.32
C TYR A 48 -23.64 -8.17 8.43
N VAL A 49 -24.52 -8.22 7.44
CA VAL A 49 -25.60 -9.20 7.38
C VAL A 49 -25.51 -9.96 6.06
N PHE A 50 -25.52 -11.28 6.14
CA PHE A 50 -25.50 -12.18 4.99
C PHE A 50 -26.65 -13.18 5.09
N TYR A 51 -27.06 -13.72 3.94
CA TYR A 51 -27.85 -14.95 3.91
C TYR A 51 -26.92 -16.15 4.05
N ASP A 52 -27.28 -17.10 4.91
CA ASP A 52 -26.61 -18.41 4.98
C ASP A 52 -27.21 -19.41 3.97
N GLU A 53 -26.71 -20.65 4.00
CA GLU A 53 -27.21 -21.74 3.16
C GLU A 53 -28.67 -22.13 3.45
N ASN A 54 -29.19 -21.79 4.63
CA ASN A 54 -30.56 -22.05 5.07
C ASN A 54 -31.51 -20.89 4.74
N ARG A 55 -31.01 -19.83 4.08
CA ARG A 55 -31.73 -18.59 3.74
C ARG A 55 -32.11 -17.77 4.97
N GLU A 56 -31.36 -17.89 6.05
CA GLU A 56 -31.51 -17.09 7.25
C GLU A 56 -30.58 -15.87 7.19
N LEU A 57 -31.06 -14.74 7.74
CA LEU A 57 -30.25 -13.52 7.87
C LEU A 57 -29.37 -13.63 9.11
N VAL A 58 -28.06 -13.76 8.89
CA VAL A 58 -27.07 -13.89 9.95
C VAL A 58 -26.24 -12.62 10.04
N ARG A 59 -26.13 -12.05 11.25
CA ARG A 59 -25.22 -10.95 11.54
C ARG A 59 -23.85 -11.51 11.93
N VAL A 60 -22.80 -11.02 11.28
CA VAL A 60 -21.41 -11.40 11.54
C VAL A 60 -20.58 -10.18 11.93
N TYR A 61 -19.49 -10.41 12.68
CA TYR A 61 -18.57 -9.36 13.13
C TYR A 61 -17.15 -9.63 12.65
N ASN A 62 -16.36 -8.57 12.43
CA ASN A 62 -14.96 -8.69 12.03
C ASN A 62 -14.11 -9.54 12.98
N ARG A 63 -14.34 -9.42 14.30
CA ARG A 63 -13.62 -10.20 15.32
C ARG A 63 -13.76 -11.72 15.15
N ASP A 64 -14.82 -12.19 14.51
CA ASP A 64 -15.14 -13.62 14.41
C ASP A 64 -14.52 -14.24 13.14
N CYS A 65 -13.96 -13.44 12.23
CA CYS A 65 -13.33 -13.90 10.99
C CYS A 65 -11.80 -13.79 10.94
N VAL A 66 -11.14 -13.34 12.02
CA VAL A 66 -9.67 -13.19 12.06
C VAL A 66 -8.91 -14.53 11.97
N ASP A 67 -9.57 -15.65 12.30
CA ASP A 67 -9.00 -17.00 12.22
C ASP A 67 -9.87 -17.90 11.36
N THR A 68 -9.44 -18.14 10.12
CA THR A 68 -10.14 -18.98 9.15
C THR A 68 -10.40 -20.40 9.67
N ARG A 69 -9.57 -20.91 10.59
CA ARG A 69 -9.74 -22.25 11.17
C ARG A 69 -10.95 -22.34 12.09
N LYS A 70 -11.30 -21.25 12.80
CA LYS A 70 -12.56 -21.17 13.56
C LYS A 70 -13.78 -21.11 12.65
N MET A 71 -13.59 -20.61 11.43
CA MET A 71 -14.61 -20.61 10.38
C MET A 71 -14.69 -21.94 9.61
N GLY A 72 -13.86 -22.93 9.96
CA GLY A 72 -13.91 -24.27 9.37
C GLY A 72 -13.17 -24.44 8.05
N TYR A 73 -12.26 -23.52 7.67
CA TYR A 73 -11.49 -23.64 6.42
C TYR A 73 -10.02 -23.18 6.52
N ASP A 74 -9.22 -23.65 5.58
CA ASP A 74 -7.84 -23.20 5.38
C ASP A 74 -7.39 -23.39 3.91
N TYR A 75 -6.27 -22.76 3.55
CA TYR A 75 -5.62 -22.87 2.25
C TYR A 75 -4.54 -23.95 2.25
N VAL A 76 -4.48 -24.70 1.16
CA VAL A 76 -3.37 -25.62 0.88
C VAL A 76 -2.05 -24.84 0.85
N ARG A 77 -1.04 -25.37 1.53
CA ARG A 77 0.32 -24.81 1.52
C ARG A 77 0.88 -24.88 0.10
N SER A 78 1.43 -23.76 -0.34
CA SER A 78 1.98 -23.58 -1.69
C SER A 78 3.16 -22.64 -1.60
N ASP A 79 4.10 -22.81 -2.54
CA ASP A 79 5.26 -21.94 -2.64
C ASP A 79 4.84 -20.48 -2.84
N ILE A 80 5.63 -19.58 -2.25
CA ILE A 80 5.40 -18.15 -2.30
C ILE A 80 6.62 -17.50 -2.99
N PRO A 81 6.73 -17.60 -4.32
CA PRO A 81 7.96 -17.26 -5.05
C PRO A 81 8.34 -15.79 -4.91
N TRP A 82 7.36 -14.90 -4.74
CA TRP A 82 7.58 -13.46 -4.58
C TRP A 82 8.21 -13.08 -3.23
N MET A 83 8.28 -13.98 -2.24
CA MET A 83 8.97 -13.72 -0.96
C MET A 83 10.46 -13.40 -1.13
N ARG A 84 11.08 -13.89 -2.22
CA ARG A 84 12.50 -13.66 -2.53
C ARG A 84 12.71 -12.62 -3.64
N ASN A 85 11.64 -12.08 -4.22
CA ASN A 85 11.70 -11.15 -5.34
C ASN A 85 11.71 -9.70 -4.84
N ARG A 86 12.77 -9.34 -4.10
CA ARG A 86 12.97 -7.95 -3.70
C ARG A 86 13.30 -7.10 -4.94
N PRO A 87 12.78 -5.86 -5.03
CA PRO A 87 13.15 -4.95 -6.11
C PRO A 87 14.67 -4.71 -6.13
N ASN A 88 15.24 -4.66 -7.32
CA ASN A 88 16.66 -4.38 -7.50
C ASN A 88 16.88 -2.87 -7.69
N PRO A 89 18.05 -2.33 -7.31
CA PRO A 89 18.41 -0.97 -7.72
C PRO A 89 18.41 -0.82 -9.24
N HIS A 90 17.87 0.29 -9.75
CA HIS A 90 17.86 0.57 -11.19
C HIS A 90 19.29 0.55 -11.76
N PRO A 91 19.52 -0.01 -12.98
CA PRO A 91 20.85 -0.12 -13.54
C PRO A 91 21.52 1.25 -13.71
N LYS A 92 22.68 1.44 -13.08
CA LYS A 92 23.53 2.62 -13.30
C LYS A 92 24.29 2.44 -14.62
N LYS A 93 23.81 3.01 -15.73
CA LYS A 93 24.65 3.21 -16.93
C LYS A 93 25.38 4.54 -16.83
N GLY A 94 26.71 4.54 -17.03
CA GLY A 94 27.54 5.75 -17.17
C GLY A 94 28.38 6.10 -15.94
N LYS A 95 29.54 6.73 -16.17
CA LYS A 95 30.58 7.06 -15.17
C LYS A 95 30.00 7.86 -14.00
N ASP A 96 30.32 7.41 -12.80
CA ASP A 96 30.22 8.13 -11.52
C ASP A 96 28.84 8.65 -11.12
N GLY A 97 28.15 7.88 -10.27
CA GLY A 97 27.28 8.40 -9.21
C GLY A 97 26.43 9.63 -9.55
N GLU A 98 25.77 9.62 -10.71
CA GLU A 98 24.92 10.75 -11.09
C GLU A 98 23.77 10.85 -10.08
N LYS A 99 23.82 11.95 -9.33
CA LYS A 99 22.91 12.27 -8.23
C LYS A 99 21.46 12.25 -8.72
N PRO A 100 20.49 11.91 -7.86
CA PRO A 100 19.08 11.95 -8.20
C PRO A 100 18.69 13.34 -8.74
N ALA A 101 17.64 13.35 -9.56
CA ALA A 101 17.16 14.50 -10.33
C ALA A 101 17.43 15.90 -9.72
N LYS A 102 17.93 16.83 -10.54
CA LYS A 102 18.25 18.21 -10.12
C LYS A 102 17.01 19.10 -9.91
N THR A 103 15.81 18.56 -9.78
CA THR A 103 14.60 19.38 -9.61
C THR A 103 14.70 20.20 -8.34
N LYS A 104 14.76 21.53 -8.48
CA LYS A 104 14.88 22.47 -7.35
C LYS A 104 13.55 22.75 -6.66
N MET A 105 12.43 22.38 -7.29
CA MET A 105 11.09 22.59 -6.78
C MET A 105 10.87 21.78 -5.50
N THR A 106 10.47 22.46 -4.44
CA THR A 106 10.10 21.89 -3.15
C THR A 106 8.59 21.85 -3.01
N VAL A 107 8.08 21.07 -2.05
CA VAL A 107 6.63 21.04 -1.74
C VAL A 107 6.08 22.44 -1.42
N ASN A 108 6.89 23.30 -0.80
CA ASN A 108 6.47 24.68 -0.45
C ASN A 108 6.32 25.60 -1.67
N ASP A 109 6.91 25.25 -2.82
CA ASP A 109 6.79 26.00 -4.07
C ASP A 109 5.50 25.63 -4.83
N LEU A 110 4.78 24.58 -4.39
CA LEU A 110 3.55 24.12 -5.01
C LEU A 110 2.32 24.87 -4.48
N ASN A 111 1.48 25.31 -5.41
CA ASN A 111 0.16 25.86 -5.08
C ASN A 111 -0.86 24.71 -4.97
N PHE A 112 -1.12 24.26 -3.75
CA PHE A 112 -2.13 23.23 -3.50
C PHE A 112 -3.56 23.78 -3.62
N PRO A 113 -4.53 22.95 -4.07
CA PRO A 113 -4.34 21.58 -4.56
C PRO A 113 -3.71 21.54 -5.96
N VAL A 114 -2.75 20.63 -6.16
CA VAL A 114 -2.03 20.48 -7.44
C VAL A 114 -2.78 19.52 -8.34
N ARG A 115 -3.04 19.92 -9.58
CA ARG A 115 -3.65 19.06 -10.60
C ARG A 115 -2.61 18.10 -11.19
N LEU A 116 -2.92 16.81 -11.24
CA LEU A 116 -2.04 15.76 -11.74
C LEU A 116 -2.29 15.43 -13.23
N ASN A 117 -2.31 16.46 -14.08
CA ASN A 117 -2.49 16.29 -15.53
C ASN A 117 -1.19 15.95 -16.28
N GLN A 118 -0.05 16.11 -15.62
CA GLN A 118 1.29 15.80 -16.13
C GLN A 118 2.15 15.24 -14.99
N THR A 119 3.32 14.71 -15.33
CA THR A 119 4.28 14.24 -14.33
C THR A 119 4.68 15.37 -13.39
N LEU A 120 4.49 15.15 -12.09
CA LEU A 120 4.91 16.05 -11.03
C LEU A 120 6.19 15.50 -10.40
N GLU A 121 7.25 16.30 -10.36
CA GLU A 121 8.49 15.94 -9.67
C GLU A 121 8.78 17.00 -8.60
N VAL A 122 8.90 16.59 -7.33
CA VAL A 122 9.02 17.53 -6.21
C VAL A 122 9.95 17.00 -5.13
N ARG A 123 10.71 17.90 -4.50
CA ARG A 123 11.50 17.58 -3.31
C ARG A 123 10.64 17.63 -2.06
N VAL A 124 10.63 16.51 -1.33
CA VAL A 124 9.90 16.36 -0.05
C VAL A 124 10.92 16.25 1.07
N ASN A 125 10.88 17.20 2.01
CA ASN A 125 11.77 17.19 3.16
C ASN A 125 11.44 16.02 4.10
N ARG A 126 12.47 15.41 4.66
CA ARG A 126 12.34 14.35 5.65
C ARG A 126 12.25 14.95 7.06
N PRO A 127 11.51 14.31 7.98
CA PRO A 127 11.48 14.73 9.38
C PRO A 127 12.86 14.57 10.05
N ASP A 128 13.10 15.32 11.12
CA ASP A 128 14.39 15.32 11.82
C ASP A 128 14.76 13.93 12.35
N LYS A 129 15.93 13.44 11.92
CA LYS A 129 16.48 12.09 12.23
C LYS A 129 16.66 11.83 13.73
N ASN A 130 16.81 12.90 14.53
CA ASN A 130 17.00 12.82 15.98
C ASN A 130 15.70 12.65 16.77
N SER A 131 14.54 12.79 16.12
CA SER A 131 13.24 12.78 16.76
C SER A 131 12.50 11.46 16.44
N VAL A 132 12.67 10.48 17.34
CA VAL A 132 11.77 9.34 17.59
C VAL A 132 11.91 8.08 16.70
N LYS A 133 11.78 6.92 17.36
CA LYS A 133 11.63 5.59 16.75
C LYS A 133 10.30 5.52 15.97
N GLY A 134 10.36 5.42 14.65
CA GLY A 134 9.17 5.30 13.81
C GLY A 134 9.52 4.82 12.41
N THR A 135 8.52 4.40 11.66
CA THR A 135 8.71 4.06 10.24
C THR A 135 8.35 5.28 9.39
N GLU A 136 9.32 5.82 8.65
CA GLU A 136 9.08 6.88 7.67
C GLU A 136 8.15 6.38 6.56
N LYS A 137 7.08 7.14 6.29
CA LYS A 137 6.13 6.89 5.21
C LYS A 137 5.94 8.18 4.39
N LEU A 138 6.00 8.06 3.06
CA LEU A 138 5.55 9.12 2.16
C LEU A 138 4.01 9.08 2.13
N ALA A 139 3.39 10.18 2.52
CA ALA A 139 1.96 10.39 2.47
C ALA A 139 1.59 11.34 1.32
N ILE A 140 0.66 10.88 0.49
CA ILE A 140 0.00 11.70 -0.52
C ILE A 140 -1.47 11.74 -0.11
N GLU A 141 -1.93 12.91 0.33
CA GLU A 141 -3.23 13.09 0.98
C GLU A 141 -4.13 14.05 0.21
N GLY A 142 -5.44 13.91 0.43
CA GLY A 142 -6.46 14.74 -0.21
C GLY A 142 -6.44 14.57 -1.73
N ILE A 143 -6.28 13.33 -2.20
CA ILE A 143 -6.35 12.94 -3.60
C ILE A 143 -7.82 12.98 -4.00
N LYS A 144 -8.25 14.04 -4.68
CA LYS A 144 -9.61 14.13 -5.21
C LYS A 144 -9.66 13.64 -6.63
N TYR A 145 -10.65 12.84 -6.96
CA TYR A 145 -10.79 12.22 -8.28
C TYR A 145 -12.23 11.85 -8.61
N ASP A 146 -12.50 11.73 -9.91
CA ASP A 146 -13.78 11.25 -10.44
C ASP A 146 -13.91 9.73 -10.21
N CYS A 147 -14.82 9.33 -9.31
CA CYS A 147 -15.03 7.94 -8.91
C CYS A 147 -15.88 7.14 -9.92
N GLU A 148 -16.32 7.74 -11.03
CA GLU A 148 -16.92 7.01 -12.17
C GLU A 148 -15.88 6.43 -13.12
N ARG A 149 -14.60 6.79 -12.95
CA ARG A 149 -13.50 6.38 -13.84
C ARG A 149 -12.45 5.58 -13.09
N PHE A 150 -11.74 4.76 -13.85
CA PHE A 150 -10.54 4.12 -13.34
C PHE A 150 -9.42 5.16 -13.25
N VAL A 151 -8.85 5.31 -12.06
CA VAL A 151 -7.78 6.28 -11.80
C VAL A 151 -6.53 5.53 -11.40
N LYS A 152 -5.39 5.88 -12.02
CA LYS A 152 -4.09 5.34 -11.67
C LYS A 152 -2.97 6.34 -11.91
N PHE A 153 -2.11 6.50 -10.92
CA PHE A 153 -0.80 7.12 -11.07
C PHE A 153 0.27 6.33 -10.31
N ASP A 154 1.49 6.39 -10.81
CA ASP A 154 2.65 5.74 -10.21
C ASP A 154 3.46 6.74 -9.40
N VAL A 155 4.15 6.25 -8.36
CA VAL A 155 5.00 7.06 -7.49
C VAL A 155 6.39 6.47 -7.47
N ILE A 156 7.37 7.28 -7.86
CA ILE A 156 8.78 6.92 -7.98
C ILE A 156 9.60 7.84 -7.06
N MET A 157 10.55 7.25 -6.35
CA MET A 157 11.47 7.93 -5.45
C MET A 157 12.87 7.97 -6.05
N ASN A 158 13.53 9.13 -5.98
CA ASN A 158 14.92 9.32 -6.36
C ASN A 158 15.26 8.72 -7.74
N ASP A 159 14.38 8.97 -8.72
CA ASP A 159 14.61 8.56 -10.11
C ASP A 159 15.99 9.06 -10.57
N PRO A 160 16.89 8.17 -11.01
CA PRO A 160 18.23 8.55 -11.44
C PRO A 160 18.22 9.37 -12.75
N ASN A 161 17.10 9.39 -13.49
CA ASN A 161 16.92 10.14 -14.74
C ASN A 161 18.07 9.88 -15.76
N ASN A 162 18.60 8.65 -15.79
CA ASN A 162 19.71 8.24 -16.65
C ASN A 162 19.28 7.85 -18.08
N GLY A 163 18.07 8.25 -18.49
CA GLY A 163 17.46 7.91 -19.78
C GLY A 163 16.87 6.49 -19.86
N VAL A 164 16.94 5.69 -18.80
CA VAL A 164 16.25 4.40 -18.70
C VAL A 164 15.02 4.57 -17.80
N GLU A 165 13.83 4.20 -18.29
CA GLU A 165 12.59 4.29 -17.50
C GLU A 165 12.64 3.35 -16.29
N VAL A 166 12.32 3.88 -15.11
CA VAL A 166 12.12 3.09 -13.89
C VAL A 166 10.86 2.23 -14.04
N THR A 167 11.00 0.94 -13.79
CA THR A 167 9.95 -0.08 -13.90
C THR A 167 9.41 -0.49 -12.53
N PRO A 168 8.26 -1.19 -12.46
CA PRO A 168 7.71 -1.69 -11.20
C PRO A 168 8.61 -2.70 -10.44
N THR A 169 9.67 -3.22 -11.08
CA THR A 169 10.63 -4.12 -10.44
C THR A 169 11.83 -3.42 -9.81
N ASP A 170 11.93 -2.10 -9.97
CA ASP A 170 13.04 -1.30 -9.48
C ASP A 170 12.78 -0.73 -8.08
N ILE A 171 13.84 -0.55 -7.29
CA ILE A 171 13.75 -0.06 -5.92
C ILE A 171 13.36 1.42 -5.82
N GLU A 172 13.39 2.16 -6.92
CA GLU A 172 12.91 3.52 -7.02
C GLU A 172 11.37 3.57 -7.12
N PHE A 173 10.72 2.52 -7.66
CA PHE A 173 9.26 2.47 -7.83
C PHE A 173 8.53 2.17 -6.51
N LEU A 174 8.00 3.17 -5.82
CA LEU A 174 7.34 3.00 -4.52
C LEU A 174 6.04 2.20 -4.62
N GLY A 175 5.26 2.43 -5.68
CA GLY A 175 3.98 1.81 -5.92
C GLY A 175 3.06 2.68 -6.76
N SER A 176 1.77 2.34 -6.77
CA SER A 176 0.74 3.10 -7.49
C SER A 176 -0.43 3.41 -6.56
N PHE A 177 -1.07 4.54 -6.77
CA PHE A 177 -2.46 4.75 -6.36
C PHE A 177 -3.34 4.22 -7.49
N SER A 178 -4.35 3.40 -7.18
CA SER A 178 -5.24 2.83 -8.19
C SER A 178 -6.63 2.62 -7.62
N GLU A 179 -7.63 3.25 -8.23
CA GLU A 179 -9.02 3.20 -7.79
C GLU A 179 -9.91 2.72 -8.94
N LEU A 180 -10.74 1.70 -8.65
CA LEU A 180 -11.76 1.23 -9.58
C LEU A 180 -12.95 2.18 -9.57
N PRO A 181 -13.71 2.28 -10.68
CA PRO A 181 -14.97 2.99 -10.67
C PRO A 181 -15.91 2.44 -9.59
N HIS A 182 -16.39 3.32 -8.71
CA HIS A 182 -17.28 2.97 -7.59
C HIS A 182 -18.31 4.05 -7.26
N GLY A 183 -18.46 5.09 -8.08
CA GLY A 183 -19.48 6.11 -7.93
C GLY A 183 -20.89 5.53 -7.88
N MET A 184 -21.62 5.85 -6.80
CA MET A 184 -23.03 5.47 -6.67
C MET A 184 -23.91 6.55 -7.30
N VAL A 185 -24.61 6.18 -8.38
CA VAL A 185 -25.55 7.05 -9.14
C VAL A 185 -26.59 7.73 -8.24
N ALA A 186 -26.95 7.13 -7.10
CA ALA A 186 -27.95 7.65 -6.17
C ALA A 186 -27.54 8.93 -5.42
N GLU A 187 -26.24 9.20 -5.24
CA GLU A 187 -25.78 10.29 -4.35
C GLU A 187 -25.26 11.54 -5.09
N ARG A 188 -25.18 11.53 -6.43
CA ARG A 188 -24.54 12.61 -7.24
C ARG A 188 -23.12 12.98 -6.76
N ARG A 189 -22.47 12.12 -5.97
CA ARG A 189 -21.06 12.25 -5.58
C ARG A 189 -20.22 11.64 -6.69
N MET A 190 -19.73 12.51 -7.57
CA MET A 190 -18.76 12.14 -8.60
C MET A 190 -17.32 12.22 -8.07
N ASP A 191 -17.09 12.98 -7.00
CA ASP A 191 -15.75 13.21 -6.45
C ASP A 191 -15.58 12.45 -5.12
N GLU A 192 -14.55 11.61 -5.05
CA GLU A 192 -14.09 10.97 -3.82
C GLU A 192 -12.73 11.53 -3.39
N THR A 193 -12.42 11.42 -2.10
CA THR A 193 -11.13 11.86 -1.55
C THR A 193 -10.39 10.67 -0.95
N GLY A 194 -9.24 10.33 -1.54
CA GLY A 194 -8.35 9.27 -1.08
C GLY A 194 -7.04 9.77 -0.51
N SER A 195 -6.28 8.84 0.09
CA SER A 195 -4.91 9.05 0.54
C SER A 195 -4.12 7.76 0.33
N VAL A 196 -2.80 7.86 0.10
CA VAL A 196 -1.90 6.71 0.00
C VAL A 196 -0.62 6.92 0.81
N LEU A 197 -0.15 5.83 1.40
CA LEU A 197 1.05 5.80 2.25
C LEU A 197 2.06 4.80 1.68
N PHE A 198 3.30 5.23 1.47
CA PHE A 198 4.40 4.38 1.01
C PHE A 198 5.48 4.28 2.09
N PRO A 199 5.73 3.09 2.67
CA PRO A 199 6.84 2.89 3.60
C PRO A 199 8.20 3.11 2.91
N LEU A 200 9.06 3.92 3.52
CA LEU A 200 10.34 4.34 2.93
C LEU A 200 11.56 3.62 3.50
N LYS A 201 11.46 3.04 4.70
CA LYS A 201 12.62 2.49 5.44
C LYS A 201 13.54 1.62 4.59
N GLN A 202 13.01 0.56 3.99
CA GLN A 202 13.80 -0.37 3.17
C GLN A 202 14.36 0.31 1.91
N ARG A 203 13.61 1.24 1.31
CA ARG A 203 13.99 1.95 0.07
C ARG A 203 15.17 2.86 0.32
N LEU A 204 15.12 3.63 1.41
CA LEU A 204 16.21 4.50 1.87
C LEU A 204 17.48 3.69 2.18
N GLU A 205 17.33 2.50 2.77
CA GLU A 205 18.46 1.63 3.08
C GLU A 205 19.18 1.13 1.83
N VAL A 206 18.43 0.61 0.86
CA VAL A 206 19.00 0.06 -0.38
C VAL A 206 19.57 1.15 -1.30
N LEU A 207 18.91 2.31 -1.35
CA LEU A 207 19.35 3.46 -2.14
C LEU A 207 20.47 4.28 -1.48
N GLN A 208 20.89 3.91 -0.25
CA GLN A 208 21.91 4.63 0.53
C GLN A 208 21.53 6.11 0.80
N ALA A 209 20.23 6.38 0.93
CA ALA A 209 19.66 7.72 1.10
C ALA A 209 19.25 8.01 2.56
N GLN A 210 19.67 7.20 3.53
CA GLN A 210 19.25 7.37 4.94
C GLN A 210 19.74 8.70 5.53
N ASN A 211 20.85 9.24 5.03
CA ASN A 211 21.44 10.49 5.50
C ASN A 211 20.98 11.71 4.71
N ASP A 212 20.13 11.57 3.70
CA ASP A 212 19.64 12.70 2.91
C ASP A 212 18.58 13.48 3.70
N ASP A 213 18.55 14.80 3.58
CA ASP A 213 17.55 15.63 4.29
C ASP A 213 16.22 15.73 3.54
N PHE A 214 16.20 15.31 2.27
CA PHE A 214 15.03 15.28 1.43
C PHE A 214 15.10 14.10 0.47
N ILE A 215 13.96 13.78 -0.14
CA ILE A 215 13.84 12.83 -1.24
C ILE A 215 13.21 13.54 -2.43
N ILE A 216 13.42 13.02 -3.63
CA ILE A 216 12.69 13.48 -4.82
C ILE A 216 11.58 12.49 -5.09
N VAL A 217 10.35 12.98 -5.18
CA VAL A 217 9.17 12.21 -5.50
C VAL A 217 8.70 12.60 -6.90
N LYS A 218 8.58 11.60 -7.78
CA LYS A 218 8.05 11.72 -9.13
C LYS A 218 6.72 10.97 -9.21
N ILE A 219 5.63 11.72 -9.42
CA ILE A 219 4.27 11.21 -9.55
C ILE A 219 3.91 11.22 -11.04
N VAL A 220 3.66 10.04 -11.59
CA VAL A 220 3.45 9.83 -13.03
C VAL A 220 1.98 9.45 -13.28
N PRO A 221 1.14 10.34 -13.85
CA PRO A 221 -0.23 9.97 -14.20
C PRO A 221 -0.24 8.87 -15.27
N ARG A 222 -1.09 7.86 -15.10
CA ARG A 222 -1.22 6.74 -16.05
C ARG A 222 -2.62 6.65 -16.67
N ALA A 223 -3.68 6.67 -15.86
CA ALA A 223 -5.06 6.59 -16.33
C ALA A 223 -6.01 7.42 -15.45
N GLY A 224 -7.01 8.06 -16.07
CA GLY A 224 -8.04 8.82 -15.34
C GLY A 224 -7.56 10.05 -14.56
N CYS A 225 -6.32 10.50 -14.77
CA CYS A 225 -5.74 11.60 -13.98
C CYS A 225 -6.09 13.01 -14.47
N GLN A 226 -6.97 13.16 -15.46
CA GLN A 226 -7.25 14.46 -16.08
C GLN A 226 -7.74 15.48 -15.04
N ASP A 227 -8.56 15.03 -14.08
CA ASP A 227 -9.20 15.88 -13.07
C ASP A 227 -8.73 15.54 -11.65
N VAL A 228 -7.70 14.70 -11.52
CA VAL A 228 -7.11 14.35 -10.23
C VAL A 228 -6.41 15.57 -9.65
N THR A 229 -6.69 15.85 -8.38
CA THR A 229 -5.96 16.86 -7.61
C THR A 229 -5.40 16.27 -6.33
N ILE A 230 -4.22 16.73 -5.91
CA ILE A 230 -3.55 16.31 -4.67
C ILE A 230 -3.51 17.52 -3.75
N SER A 231 -3.87 17.35 -2.48
CA SER A 231 -3.93 18.45 -1.51
C SER A 231 -2.68 18.54 -0.63
N GLU A 232 -1.97 17.43 -0.42
CA GLU A 232 -0.76 17.43 0.42
C GLU A 232 0.19 16.28 0.03
N ILE A 233 1.50 16.56 0.09
CA ILE A 233 2.57 15.58 -0.07
C ILE A 233 3.57 15.80 1.06
N LYS A 234 3.73 14.82 1.95
CA LYS A 234 4.62 14.93 3.12
C LYS A 234 5.22 13.59 3.50
N ILE A 235 6.28 13.61 4.31
CA ILE A 235 6.79 12.41 4.96
C ILE A 235 6.37 12.45 6.43
N VAL A 236 5.67 11.41 6.85
CA VAL A 236 5.20 11.25 8.23
C VAL A 236 5.95 10.11 8.91
N LEU A 237 6.12 10.23 10.23
CA LEU A 237 6.59 9.15 11.08
C LEU A 237 5.39 8.43 11.66
N ASP A 238 5.26 7.16 11.36
CA ASP A 238 4.29 6.30 12.03
C ASP A 238 4.97 5.63 13.21
N SER A 239 4.50 5.91 14.42
CA SER A 239 4.92 5.20 15.62
C SER A 239 4.36 3.79 15.53
N VAL A 240 5.23 2.80 15.39
CA VAL A 240 4.83 1.41 15.58
C VAL A 240 4.13 1.34 16.94
N GLN A 241 2.90 0.84 17.01
CA GLN A 241 2.30 0.48 18.28
C GLN A 241 3.20 -0.59 18.90
N ASP A 242 4.12 -0.18 19.77
CA ASP A 242 4.96 -1.05 20.59
C ASP A 242 4.01 -1.80 21.54
N VAL A 243 3.48 -2.93 21.07
CA VAL A 243 2.90 -3.92 21.98
C VAL A 243 4.07 -4.46 22.80
N PRO A 244 4.02 -4.37 24.14
CA PRO A 244 5.16 -4.70 24.99
C PRO A 244 5.65 -6.12 24.72
N ILE A 245 6.96 -6.23 24.52
CA ILE A 245 7.68 -7.49 24.38
C ILE A 245 7.60 -8.21 25.74
N SER A 246 6.75 -9.23 25.87
CA SER A 246 6.98 -10.24 26.90
C SER A 246 8.06 -11.17 26.39
N GLU A 247 9.22 -11.13 27.05
CA GLU A 247 10.33 -12.04 26.84
C GLU A 247 9.93 -13.50 27.09
N GLU A 248 10.67 -14.38 26.40
CA GLU A 248 10.62 -15.85 26.46
C GLU A 248 9.39 -16.54 25.88
N VAL A 249 9.53 -17.11 24.68
CA VAL A 249 9.06 -18.48 24.44
C VAL A 249 10.06 -19.22 23.54
N VAL A 250 10.55 -20.32 24.10
CA VAL A 250 11.39 -21.36 23.49
C VAL A 250 10.78 -21.84 22.17
N LEU A 251 11.62 -21.96 21.13
CA LEU A 251 11.25 -22.67 19.91
C LEU A 251 11.04 -24.14 20.26
N GLU A 252 9.79 -24.58 20.43
CA GLU A 252 9.53 -26.01 20.50
C GLU A 252 9.76 -26.66 19.12
N PRO A 253 10.47 -27.80 19.07
CA PRO A 253 10.74 -28.49 17.81
C PRO A 253 9.46 -29.07 17.21
N VAL A 254 9.43 -29.05 15.88
CA VAL A 254 8.36 -29.52 15.01
C VAL A 254 8.04 -30.99 15.30
N ASP A 255 6.78 -31.28 15.63
CA ASP A 255 6.24 -32.63 15.71
C ASP A 255 6.21 -33.27 14.30
N PRO A 256 6.94 -34.37 14.06
CA PRO A 256 7.01 -35.02 12.75
C PRO A 256 5.83 -35.97 12.47
N SER A 257 4.77 -35.99 13.27
CA SER A 257 3.69 -36.98 13.15
C SER A 257 2.60 -36.71 12.08
N PHE A 258 2.88 -35.89 11.07
CA PHE A 258 2.00 -35.76 9.90
C PHE A 258 2.78 -36.02 8.60
N GLU A 259 3.16 -37.28 8.41
CA GLU A 259 3.25 -37.94 7.09
C GLU A 259 2.16 -39.00 6.98
#